data_AF-A0AAV8V324-F1
#
_entry.id   AF-A0AAV8V324-F1
#
_cell.length_a   1.000
_cell.length_b   1.000
_cell.length_c   1.000
_cell.angle_alpha   90.00
_cell.angle_beta   90.00
_cell.angle_gamma   90.00
#
_symmetry.space_group_name_H-M   'P 1'
#
loop_
_entity.id
_entity.type
_entity.pdbx_description
1 polymer ?
#
loop_
_entity_poly.entity_id
_entity_poly.type
_entity_poly.pdbx_seq_one_letter_code
_entity_poly.pdbx_strand_id
1 'polypeptide(L)'
;MEATLENGTVKSLEESMGELHVDEVKKLPPLDPAEFKLKYEVKIKMSTFGEHLAKDLFLIGHNGLRWELMDLQRVMRRFFNERFQVGKTDVEQLFGWLETFFELVGEYFDYEETLLFPWISTRMLLKFGEHGIHLRLRMKARLLLVMRACEDYYSRFLYTAPGELLPEFCEVLRFLTEALLEYIDFEERGVMAFVAAKIDEKDTLEYYERMQKFIVAADYPLQLFIFFTRHVKMSDYFPAFIRACEENPKEHQEAWTHFNQISTILSESTQNVALDLPEDLPQITKSAKRLSNPLAFLRGSKDEEREKRNVRRSSGSSSGKANGVKGWRRSASKKSAV
;
A
#
# COMPACT_ATOMS: atom_id res chain seq x y z
N MET A 1 -9.57 2.35 32.13
CA MET A 1 -10.97 2.33 31.68
C MET A 1 -11.03 1.38 30.50
N GLU A 2 -11.31 0.11 30.76
CA GLU A 2 -11.54 -0.89 29.71
C GLU A 2 -12.97 -0.72 29.22
N ALA A 3 -13.14 -0.20 28.00
CA ALA A 3 -14.43 -0.13 27.36
C ALA A 3 -14.74 -1.50 26.76
N THR A 4 -15.62 -2.25 27.42
CA THR A 4 -16.34 -3.38 26.84
C THR A 4 -17.21 -2.87 25.69
N LEU A 5 -16.74 -3.05 24.46
CA LEU A 5 -17.53 -2.84 23.24
C LEU A 5 -18.56 -3.97 23.11
N GLU A 6 -19.83 -3.62 23.29
CA GLU A 6 -20.96 -4.52 23.07
C GLU A 6 -21.06 -4.93 21.59
N ASN A 7 -21.39 -6.21 21.37
CA ASN A 7 -21.51 -6.93 20.09
C ASN A 7 -22.59 -6.40 19.10
N GLY A 8 -23.03 -5.14 19.21
CA GLY A 8 -24.15 -4.58 18.44
C GLY A 8 -23.79 -3.96 17.10
N THR A 9 -22.54 -3.53 16.87
CA THR A 9 -22.23 -2.59 15.77
C THR A 9 -21.59 -3.23 14.54
N VAL A 10 -21.00 -4.42 14.67
CA VAL A 10 -20.24 -5.07 13.57
C VAL A 10 -21.16 -5.63 12.48
N LYS A 11 -22.40 -6.02 12.81
CA LYS A 11 -23.39 -6.45 11.80
C LYS A 11 -23.80 -5.34 10.82
N SER A 12 -23.54 -4.06 11.13
CA SER A 12 -23.92 -2.95 10.26
C SER A 12 -22.88 -2.59 9.19
N LEU A 13 -21.63 -3.08 9.26
CA LEU A 13 -20.62 -2.73 8.25
C LEU A 13 -20.82 -3.55 6.96
N GLU A 14 -20.98 -4.87 7.07
CA GLU A 14 -21.24 -5.73 5.90
C GLU A 14 -22.60 -5.43 5.26
N GLU A 15 -23.63 -5.10 6.06
CA GLU A 15 -24.96 -4.72 5.57
C GLU A 15 -25.02 -3.30 4.98
N SER A 16 -24.22 -2.34 5.49
CA SER A 16 -24.11 -0.98 4.91
C SER A 16 -23.10 -0.87 3.76
N MET A 17 -22.22 -1.86 3.62
CA MET A 17 -21.35 -2.09 2.47
C MET A 17 -22.05 -2.97 1.41
N GLY A 18 -23.35 -3.21 1.58
CA GLY A 18 -24.21 -3.96 0.68
C GLY A 18 -23.93 -3.62 -0.78
N GLU A 19 -23.55 -4.66 -1.52
CA GLU A 19 -23.44 -4.70 -2.98
C GLU A 19 -22.82 -3.43 -3.59
N LEU A 20 -21.51 -3.25 -3.41
CA LEU A 20 -20.72 -2.56 -4.44
C LEU A 20 -20.92 -3.37 -5.73
N HIS A 21 -21.90 -2.96 -6.52
CA HIS A 21 -22.45 -3.72 -7.65
C HIS A 21 -21.37 -3.96 -8.70
N VAL A 22 -20.66 -5.09 -8.57
CA VAL A 22 -19.91 -5.70 -9.67
C VAL A 22 -20.82 -5.87 -10.90
N ASP A 23 -22.13 -6.00 -10.69
CA ASP A 23 -23.15 -6.09 -11.74
C ASP A 23 -23.53 -4.75 -12.40
N GLU A 24 -23.20 -3.60 -11.81
CA GLU A 24 -23.36 -2.29 -12.47
C GLU A 24 -22.19 -2.00 -13.42
N VAL A 25 -20.98 -2.44 -13.06
CA VAL A 25 -19.80 -2.34 -13.93
C VAL A 25 -20.02 -3.12 -15.24
N LYS A 26 -20.72 -4.26 -15.19
CA LYS A 26 -21.05 -5.09 -16.37
C LYS A 26 -22.03 -4.43 -17.36
N LYS A 27 -22.71 -3.34 -16.99
CA LYS A 27 -23.69 -2.65 -17.86
C LYS A 27 -23.10 -1.48 -18.64
N LEU A 28 -21.81 -1.22 -18.52
CA LEU A 28 -21.18 -0.07 -19.17
C LEU A 28 -20.99 -0.33 -20.68
N PRO A 29 -21.39 0.60 -21.56
CA PRO A 29 -21.16 0.48 -23.00
C PRO A 29 -19.65 0.49 -23.32
N PRO A 30 -19.23 -0.07 -24.47
CA PRO A 30 -17.84 0.01 -24.92
C PRO A 30 -17.43 1.48 -25.09
N LEU A 31 -16.33 1.87 -24.44
CA LEU A 31 -15.85 3.25 -24.41
C LEU A 31 -15.10 3.65 -25.68
N ASP A 32 -15.44 4.81 -26.20
CA ASP A 32 -14.65 5.52 -27.22
C ASP A 32 -13.31 5.99 -26.60
N PRO A 33 -12.15 5.80 -27.26
CA PRO A 33 -10.89 6.42 -26.84
C PRO A 33 -10.95 7.93 -26.54
N ALA A 34 -11.81 8.70 -27.24
CA ALA A 34 -12.04 10.11 -26.93
C ALA A 34 -12.80 10.29 -25.60
N GLU A 35 -13.74 9.40 -25.28
CA GLU A 35 -14.40 9.34 -23.98
C GLU A 35 -13.43 8.92 -22.87
N PHE A 36 -12.41 8.12 -23.18
CA PHE A 36 -11.42 7.73 -22.17
C PHE A 36 -10.70 8.95 -21.58
N LYS A 37 -10.26 9.89 -22.43
CA LYS A 37 -9.60 11.11 -21.94
C LYS A 37 -10.53 11.93 -21.04
N LEU A 38 -11.81 12.00 -21.38
CA LEU A 38 -12.80 12.75 -20.61
C LEU A 38 -13.18 12.06 -19.29
N LYS A 39 -13.15 10.72 -19.26
CA LYS A 39 -13.68 9.92 -18.14
C LYS A 39 -12.62 9.50 -17.12
N TYR A 40 -11.36 9.34 -17.53
CA TYR A 40 -10.32 8.72 -16.68
C TYR A 40 -9.20 9.68 -16.24
N GLU A 41 -9.18 10.91 -16.73
CA GLU A 41 -8.23 11.93 -16.28
C GLU A 41 -8.77 12.62 -15.01
N VAL A 42 -8.57 11.99 -13.85
CA VAL A 42 -8.87 12.61 -12.56
C VAL A 42 -7.76 13.62 -12.25
N LYS A 43 -8.11 14.90 -12.04
CA LYS A 43 -7.14 15.94 -11.73
C LYS A 43 -6.57 15.75 -10.32
N ILE A 44 -5.43 15.08 -10.22
CA ILE A 44 -4.68 14.92 -8.98
C ILE A 44 -3.89 16.20 -8.70
N LYS A 45 -4.16 16.84 -7.56
CA LYS A 45 -3.46 18.05 -7.12
C LYS A 45 -2.48 17.71 -6.01
N MET A 46 -1.21 18.02 -6.22
CA MET A 46 -0.20 17.95 -5.18
C MET A 46 -0.37 19.10 -4.20
N SER A 47 -0.12 18.84 -2.92
CA SER A 47 -0.05 19.89 -1.90
C SER A 47 1.39 20.32 -1.69
N THR A 48 1.59 21.64 -1.57
CA THR A 48 2.84 22.29 -1.19
C THR A 48 3.12 22.03 0.29
N PHE A 49 4.32 21.54 0.59
CA PHE A 49 4.79 21.33 1.95
C PHE A 49 5.44 22.60 2.50
N GLY A 50 5.35 22.83 3.80
CA GLY A 50 6.04 23.90 4.52
C GLY A 50 5.26 25.21 4.59
N GLU A 51 4.10 25.28 3.93
CA GLU A 51 3.19 26.43 4.05
C GLU A 51 2.37 26.37 5.34
N HIS A 52 2.07 25.15 5.82
CA HIS A 52 1.20 24.91 6.97
C HIS A 52 1.65 23.68 7.75
N LEU A 53 2.35 23.87 8.88
CA LEU A 53 2.94 22.78 9.68
C LEU A 53 1.92 21.67 10.06
N ALA A 54 0.70 22.04 10.42
CA ALA A 54 -0.34 21.06 10.74
C ALA A 54 -0.87 20.27 9.54
N LYS A 55 -0.82 20.87 8.34
CA LYS A 55 -1.15 20.21 7.08
C LYS A 55 -0.04 19.22 6.72
N ASP A 56 1.21 19.64 6.93
CA ASP A 56 2.42 18.88 6.57
C ASP A 56 2.47 17.48 7.21
N LEU A 57 1.84 17.29 8.37
CA LEU A 57 1.70 15.99 9.05
C LEU A 57 1.06 14.91 8.15
N PHE A 58 0.10 15.30 7.32
CA PHE A 58 -0.61 14.41 6.39
C PHE A 58 0.04 14.41 5.00
N LEU A 59 0.65 15.53 4.61
CA LEU A 59 1.11 15.73 3.25
C LEU A 59 2.14 14.72 2.80
N ILE A 60 3.03 14.29 3.68
CA ILE A 60 4.08 13.33 3.35
C ILE A 60 3.45 12.02 2.84
N GLY A 61 2.50 11.45 3.58
CA GLY A 61 1.77 10.26 3.15
C GLY A 61 0.93 10.51 1.90
N HIS A 62 0.12 11.57 1.94
CA HIS A 62 -0.84 11.85 0.88
C HIS A 62 -0.20 12.18 -0.47
N ASN A 63 0.88 12.95 -0.49
CA ASN A 63 1.58 13.25 -1.73
C ASN A 63 2.30 12.01 -2.28
N GLY A 64 2.79 11.11 -1.41
CA GLY A 64 3.27 9.78 -1.83
C GLY A 64 2.18 9.01 -2.59
N LEU A 65 0.99 8.88 -1.97
CA LEU A 65 -0.17 8.25 -2.61
C LEU A 65 -0.57 8.92 -3.93
N ARG A 66 -0.61 10.26 -3.97
CA ARG A 66 -0.95 11.01 -5.19
C ARG A 66 0.03 10.79 -6.32
N TRP A 67 1.32 10.66 -6.04
CA TRP A 67 2.32 10.34 -7.06
C TRP A 67 2.08 8.97 -7.68
N GLU A 68 1.84 7.96 -6.85
CA GLU A 68 1.55 6.61 -7.34
C GLU A 68 0.23 6.56 -8.12
N LEU A 69 -0.78 7.33 -7.71
CA LEU A 69 -2.02 7.50 -8.49
C LEU A 69 -1.78 8.19 -9.85
N MET A 70 -0.90 9.18 -9.92
CA MET A 70 -0.54 9.82 -11.19
C MET A 70 0.21 8.84 -12.11
N ASP A 71 1.08 8.01 -11.56
CA ASP A 71 1.76 6.95 -12.31
C ASP A 71 0.75 5.89 -12.80
N LEU A 72 -0.20 5.48 -11.95
CA LEU A 72 -1.30 4.60 -12.33
C LEU A 72 -2.13 5.17 -13.49
N GLN A 73 -2.50 6.45 -13.45
CA GLN A 73 -3.24 7.08 -14.56
C GLN A 73 -2.48 7.06 -15.88
N ARG A 74 -1.16 7.25 -15.85
CA ARG A 74 -0.31 7.15 -17.04
C ARG A 74 -0.30 5.73 -17.59
N VAL A 75 -0.17 4.74 -16.72
CA VAL A 75 -0.20 3.33 -17.10
C VAL A 75 -1.56 2.95 -17.67
N MET A 76 -2.66 3.30 -17.00
CA MET A 76 -4.03 3.07 -17.47
C MET A 76 -4.26 3.67 -18.86
N ARG A 77 -3.85 4.92 -19.08
CA ARG A 77 -3.98 5.60 -20.37
C ARG A 77 -3.26 4.83 -21.48
N ARG A 78 -2.02 4.42 -21.22
CA ARG A 78 -1.25 3.64 -22.18
C ARG A 78 -1.89 2.29 -22.46
N PHE A 79 -2.23 1.55 -21.42
CA PHE A 79 -2.86 0.23 -21.53
C PHE A 79 -4.19 0.29 -22.27
N PHE A 80 -5.00 1.33 -22.07
CA PHE A 80 -6.27 1.48 -22.76
C PHE A 80 -6.09 1.78 -24.26
N ASN A 81 -5.16 2.69 -24.60
CA ASN A 81 -4.86 3.07 -25.99
C ASN A 81 -4.23 1.92 -26.78
N GLU A 82 -3.34 1.16 -26.13
CA GLU A 82 -2.60 0.05 -26.73
C GLU A 82 -3.23 -1.32 -26.40
N ARG A 83 -4.49 -1.38 -25.95
CA ARG A 83 -5.09 -2.57 -25.31
C ARG A 83 -5.00 -3.88 -26.11
N PHE A 84 -5.02 -3.79 -27.44
CA PHE A 84 -4.89 -4.98 -28.32
C PHE A 84 -3.44 -5.42 -28.55
N GLN A 85 -2.47 -4.58 -28.17
CA GLN A 85 -1.03 -4.84 -28.23
C GLN A 85 -0.46 -5.23 -26.86
N VAL A 86 -1.21 -5.00 -25.76
CA VAL A 86 -0.85 -5.40 -24.40
C VAL A 86 -0.76 -6.93 -24.33
N GLY A 87 0.43 -7.44 -24.02
CA GLY A 87 0.69 -8.86 -23.82
C GLY A 87 0.48 -9.30 -22.38
N LYS A 88 0.56 -10.62 -22.15
CA LYS A 88 0.48 -11.20 -20.79
C LYS A 88 1.57 -10.66 -19.85
N THR A 89 2.78 -10.47 -20.37
CA THR A 89 3.91 -9.94 -19.58
C THR A 89 3.68 -8.51 -19.11
N ASP A 90 3.01 -7.67 -19.91
CA ASP A 90 2.66 -6.30 -19.51
C ASP A 90 1.63 -6.32 -18.37
N VAL A 91 0.65 -7.24 -18.47
CA VAL A 91 -0.33 -7.46 -17.40
C VAL A 91 0.34 -7.96 -16.13
N GLU A 92 1.25 -8.94 -16.20
CA GLU A 92 2.01 -9.43 -15.05
C GLU A 92 2.81 -8.31 -14.38
N GLN A 93 3.42 -7.41 -15.15
CA GLN A 93 4.13 -6.25 -14.62
C GLN A 93 3.19 -5.25 -13.94
N LEU A 94 2.03 -4.97 -14.54
CA LEU A 94 1.01 -4.11 -13.93
C LEU A 94 0.55 -4.67 -12.58
N PHE A 95 0.27 -5.98 -12.50
CA PHE A 95 -0.14 -6.61 -11.25
C PHE A 95 0.97 -6.67 -10.20
N GLY A 96 2.23 -6.89 -10.61
CA GLY A 96 3.36 -6.78 -9.69
C GLY A 96 3.53 -5.35 -9.14
N TRP A 97 3.29 -4.33 -9.97
CA TRP A 97 3.28 -2.94 -9.50
C TRP A 97 2.10 -2.67 -8.56
N LEU A 98 0.89 -3.16 -8.88
CA LEU A 98 -0.30 -3.00 -8.04
C LEU A 98 -0.14 -3.67 -6.68
N GLU A 99 0.45 -4.86 -6.63
CA GLU A 99 0.77 -5.57 -5.37
C GLU A 99 1.67 -4.69 -4.48
N THR A 100 2.78 -4.17 -5.02
CA THR A 100 3.65 -3.25 -4.27
C THR A 100 2.93 -1.97 -3.86
N PHE A 101 2.11 -1.38 -4.74
CA PHE A 101 1.34 -0.19 -4.40
C PHE A 101 0.35 -0.47 -3.25
N PHE A 102 -0.30 -1.64 -3.26
CA PHE A 102 -1.25 -2.03 -2.22
C PHE A 102 -0.59 -2.32 -0.88
N GLU A 103 0.59 -2.93 -0.89
CA GLU A 103 1.44 -3.05 0.30
C GLU A 103 1.79 -1.68 0.87
N LEU A 104 2.21 -0.72 0.04
CA LEU A 104 2.52 0.65 0.49
C LEU A 104 1.29 1.38 1.06
N VAL A 105 0.10 1.20 0.46
CA VAL A 105 -1.16 1.73 1.02
C VAL A 105 -1.46 1.09 2.38
N GLY A 106 -1.22 -0.22 2.52
CA GLY A 106 -1.35 -0.93 3.79
C GLY A 106 -0.42 -0.39 4.87
N GLU A 107 0.87 -0.25 4.56
CA GLU A 107 1.87 0.34 5.45
C GLU A 107 1.52 1.78 5.85
N TYR A 108 1.00 2.58 4.92
CA TYR A 108 0.49 3.92 5.22
C TYR A 108 -0.68 3.88 6.20
N PHE A 109 -1.61 2.96 5.99
CA PHE A 109 -2.73 2.75 6.90
C PHE A 109 -2.30 2.25 8.29
N ASP A 110 -1.26 1.44 8.39
CA ASP A 110 -0.72 1.00 9.67
C ASP A 110 0.03 2.12 10.38
N TYR A 111 0.78 2.93 9.64
CA TYR A 111 1.35 4.19 10.13
C TYR A 111 0.28 5.11 10.72
N GLU A 112 -0.86 5.25 10.04
CA GLU A 112 -1.97 6.05 10.52
C GLU A 112 -2.51 5.56 11.88
N GLU A 113 -2.78 4.26 12.00
CA GLU A 113 -3.37 3.68 13.21
C GLU A 113 -2.39 3.61 14.39
N THR A 114 -1.11 3.37 14.11
CA THR A 114 -0.10 3.12 15.15
C THR A 114 0.61 4.39 15.61
N LEU A 115 0.71 5.39 14.74
CA LEU A 115 1.45 6.61 15.00
C LEU A 115 0.63 7.89 14.83
N LEU A 116 0.15 8.20 13.62
CA LEU A 116 -0.43 9.52 13.31
C LEU A 116 -1.67 9.82 14.16
N PHE A 117 -2.69 8.97 14.11
CA PHE A 117 -3.94 9.21 14.85
C PHE A 117 -3.79 9.09 16.37
N PRO A 118 -3.03 8.12 16.92
CA PRO A 118 -2.72 8.12 18.35
C PRO A 118 -2.02 9.41 18.77
N TRP A 119 -1.03 9.88 17.99
CA TRP A 119 -0.32 11.12 18.29
C TRP A 119 -1.26 12.33 18.24
N ILE A 120 -2.06 12.49 17.18
CA ILE A 120 -3.09 13.54 17.09
C ILE A 120 -4.02 13.51 18.31
N SER A 121 -4.50 12.33 18.68
CA SER A 121 -5.44 12.14 19.79
C SER A 121 -4.87 12.60 21.14
N THR A 122 -3.55 12.52 21.34
CA THR A 122 -2.92 13.05 22.57
C THR A 122 -2.86 14.58 22.62
N ARG A 123 -2.90 15.27 21.47
CA ARG A 123 -2.88 16.76 21.37
C ARG A 123 -4.29 17.33 21.28
N MET A 124 -5.22 16.50 20.85
CA MET A 124 -6.60 16.87 20.57
C MET A 124 -7.53 16.25 21.59
N LEU A 125 -8.08 17.07 22.50
CA LEU A 125 -9.21 16.68 23.35
C LEU A 125 -10.44 16.37 22.46
N LEU A 126 -10.54 15.13 21.98
CA LEU A 126 -11.73 14.39 21.53
C LEU A 126 -12.71 15.07 20.54
N LYS A 127 -12.40 16.22 19.95
CA LYS A 127 -13.33 16.94 19.04
C LYS A 127 -13.46 16.31 17.65
N PHE A 128 -12.55 15.41 17.27
CA PHE A 128 -12.73 14.65 16.03
C PHE A 128 -13.93 13.69 16.11
N GLY A 129 -14.41 13.42 17.34
CA GLY A 129 -15.64 12.68 17.62
C GLY A 129 -15.58 11.21 17.20
N GLU A 130 -16.36 10.36 17.86
CA GLU A 130 -16.51 8.96 17.44
C GLU A 130 -16.98 8.88 15.98
N HIS A 131 -17.81 9.83 15.53
CA HIS A 131 -18.32 9.88 14.16
C HIS A 131 -17.21 10.05 13.10
N GLY A 132 -16.24 10.94 13.33
CA GLY A 132 -15.14 11.15 12.37
C GLY A 132 -14.24 9.91 12.25
N ILE A 133 -13.98 9.25 13.38
CA ILE A 133 -13.23 7.99 13.42
C ILE A 133 -13.98 6.89 12.66
N HIS A 134 -15.27 6.71 12.93
CA HIS A 134 -16.09 5.71 12.24
C HIS A 134 -16.17 5.96 10.73
N LEU A 135 -16.29 7.23 10.31
CA LEU A 135 -16.31 7.59 8.89
C LEU A 135 -14.97 7.25 8.22
N ARG A 136 -13.83 7.61 8.84
CA ARG A 136 -12.50 7.25 8.33
C ARG A 136 -12.34 5.74 8.16
N LEU A 137 -12.68 4.96 9.19
CA LEU A 137 -12.57 3.51 9.17
C LEU A 137 -13.46 2.88 8.08
N ARG A 138 -14.66 3.44 7.85
CA ARG A 138 -15.54 3.01 6.76
C ARG A 138 -14.93 3.31 5.38
N MET A 139 -14.32 4.49 5.20
CA MET A 139 -13.66 4.83 3.94
C MET A 139 -12.43 3.95 3.67
N LYS A 140 -11.62 3.67 4.70
CA LYS A 140 -10.52 2.70 4.66
C LYS A 140 -11.02 1.30 4.29
N ALA A 141 -12.09 0.81 4.93
CA ALA A 141 -12.68 -0.49 4.58
C ALA A 141 -13.17 -0.55 3.12
N ARG A 142 -13.79 0.52 2.62
CA ARG A 142 -14.19 0.64 1.21
C ARG A 142 -12.97 0.57 0.28
N LEU A 143 -11.86 1.22 0.62
CA LEU A 143 -10.63 1.16 -0.16
C LEU A 143 -10.06 -0.26 -0.24
N LEU A 144 -9.98 -0.95 0.89
CA LEU A 144 -9.51 -2.34 0.95
C LEU A 144 -10.37 -3.28 0.09
N LEU A 145 -11.70 -3.06 0.04
CA LEU A 145 -12.56 -3.80 -0.86
C LEU A 145 -12.25 -3.54 -2.34
N VAL A 146 -12.03 -2.28 -2.73
CA VAL A 146 -11.72 -1.94 -4.12
C VAL A 146 -10.35 -2.50 -4.51
N MET A 147 -9.36 -2.46 -3.62
CA MET A 147 -8.04 -3.07 -3.85
C MET A 147 -8.16 -4.59 -4.08
N ARG A 148 -8.93 -5.28 -3.24
CA ARG A 148 -9.24 -6.71 -3.44
C ARG A 148 -9.94 -6.97 -4.77
N ALA A 149 -10.90 -6.11 -5.14
CA ALA A 149 -11.55 -6.21 -6.43
C ALA A 149 -10.56 -6.07 -7.60
N CYS A 150 -9.53 -5.21 -7.48
CA CYS A 150 -8.46 -5.13 -8.46
C CYS A 150 -7.67 -6.45 -8.56
N GLU A 151 -7.28 -7.05 -7.43
CA GLU A 151 -6.54 -8.32 -7.39
C GLU A 151 -7.30 -9.46 -8.07
N ASP A 152 -8.61 -9.53 -7.86
CA ASP A 152 -9.46 -10.57 -8.45
C ASP A 152 -9.42 -10.57 -9.99
N TYR A 153 -9.13 -9.42 -10.64
CA TYR A 153 -8.97 -9.35 -12.10
C TYR A 153 -7.75 -10.12 -12.61
N TYR A 154 -6.72 -10.34 -11.79
CA TYR A 154 -5.53 -11.07 -12.22
C TYR A 154 -5.92 -12.45 -12.76
N SER A 155 -6.78 -13.15 -12.02
CA SER A 155 -7.29 -14.46 -12.41
C SER A 155 -8.05 -14.43 -13.74
N ARG A 156 -8.76 -13.34 -14.04
CA ARG A 156 -9.53 -13.16 -15.28
C ARG A 156 -8.62 -12.96 -16.49
N PHE A 157 -7.52 -12.23 -16.32
CA PHE A 157 -6.49 -12.04 -17.36
C PHE A 157 -5.73 -13.33 -17.71
N LEU A 158 -5.77 -14.37 -16.87
CA LEU A 158 -5.20 -15.68 -17.21
C LEU A 158 -5.95 -16.36 -18.35
N TYR A 159 -7.26 -16.14 -18.44
CA TYR A 159 -8.17 -16.86 -19.33
C TYR A 159 -8.76 -15.99 -20.45
N THR A 160 -8.64 -14.67 -20.35
CA THR A 160 -9.21 -13.73 -21.32
C THR A 160 -8.13 -12.84 -21.92
N ALA A 161 -8.25 -12.48 -23.19
CA ALA A 161 -7.29 -11.59 -23.83
C ALA A 161 -7.30 -10.19 -23.16
N PRO A 162 -6.14 -9.57 -22.91
CA PRO A 162 -6.08 -8.26 -22.24
C PRO A 162 -6.94 -7.19 -22.92
N GLY A 163 -6.95 -7.15 -24.25
CA GLY A 163 -7.73 -6.16 -25.01
C GLY A 163 -9.24 -6.17 -24.73
N GLU A 164 -9.79 -7.30 -24.29
CA GLU A 164 -11.22 -7.43 -23.94
C GLU A 164 -11.51 -6.99 -22.50
N LEU A 165 -10.61 -7.29 -21.55
CA LEU A 165 -10.82 -7.00 -20.13
C LEU A 165 -10.34 -5.61 -19.70
N LEU A 166 -9.36 -5.03 -20.41
CA LEU A 166 -8.73 -3.77 -20.00
C LEU A 166 -9.71 -2.60 -19.83
N PRO A 167 -10.75 -2.40 -20.68
CA PRO A 167 -11.72 -1.34 -20.44
C PRO A 167 -12.44 -1.47 -19.10
N GLU A 168 -12.88 -2.68 -18.76
CA GLU A 168 -13.56 -2.97 -17.50
C GLU A 168 -12.61 -2.79 -16.31
N PHE A 169 -11.37 -3.28 -16.42
CA PHE A 169 -10.37 -3.14 -15.37
C PHE A 169 -9.97 -1.67 -15.15
N CYS A 170 -9.90 -0.86 -16.20
CA CYS A 170 -9.65 0.57 -16.09
C CYS A 170 -10.75 1.29 -15.30
N GLU A 171 -12.01 0.86 -15.39
CA GLU A 171 -13.07 1.41 -14.53
C GLU A 171 -12.84 1.11 -13.05
N VAL A 172 -12.40 -0.11 -12.73
CA VAL A 172 -12.09 -0.47 -11.34
C VAL A 172 -10.92 0.37 -10.80
N LEU A 173 -9.87 0.55 -11.60
CA LEU A 173 -8.74 1.41 -11.23
C LEU A 173 -9.13 2.89 -11.12
N ARG A 174 -10.11 3.36 -11.90
CA ARG A 174 -10.69 4.71 -11.74
C ARG A 174 -11.40 4.82 -10.39
N PHE A 175 -12.23 3.85 -10.03
CA PHE A 175 -12.91 3.82 -8.73
C PHE A 175 -11.93 3.77 -7.56
N LEU A 176 -10.83 3.02 -7.70
CA LEU A 176 -9.73 3.02 -6.73
C LEU A 176 -9.16 4.43 -6.55
N THR A 177 -8.82 5.08 -7.67
CA THR A 177 -8.26 6.44 -7.68
C THR A 177 -9.21 7.43 -7.00
N GLU A 178 -10.49 7.40 -7.35
CA GLU A 178 -11.50 8.28 -6.76
C GLU A 178 -11.68 8.04 -5.27
N ALA A 179 -11.80 6.78 -4.84
CA ALA A 179 -11.95 6.43 -3.44
C ALA A 179 -10.75 6.87 -2.61
N LEU A 180 -9.53 6.76 -3.16
CA LEU A 180 -8.31 7.12 -2.43
C LEU A 180 -8.16 8.64 -2.31
N LEU A 181 -8.51 9.38 -3.37
CA LEU A 181 -8.56 10.83 -3.33
C LEU A 181 -9.66 11.33 -2.39
N GLU A 182 -10.83 10.68 -2.35
CA GLU A 182 -11.91 10.99 -1.41
C GLU A 182 -11.44 10.83 0.05
N TYR A 183 -10.72 9.75 0.35
CA TYR A 183 -10.11 9.50 1.66
C TYR A 183 -9.13 10.61 2.05
N ILE A 184 -8.16 10.90 1.19
CA ILE A 184 -7.17 11.96 1.39
C ILE A 184 -7.86 13.31 1.64
N ASP A 185 -8.86 13.64 0.82
CA ASP A 185 -9.62 14.88 0.92
C ASP A 185 -10.43 14.99 2.23
N PHE A 186 -10.94 13.87 2.74
CA PHE A 186 -11.62 13.80 4.03
C PHE A 186 -10.65 14.13 5.16
N GLU A 187 -9.43 13.59 5.13
CA GLU A 187 -8.44 13.86 6.16
C GLU A 187 -7.91 15.29 6.11
N GLU A 188 -7.55 15.76 4.91
CA GLU A 188 -6.98 17.10 4.72
C GLU A 188 -7.97 18.23 5.00
N ARG A 189 -9.29 18.00 4.83
CA ARG A 189 -10.30 19.03 5.12
C ARG A 189 -10.97 18.82 6.45
N GLY A 190 -11.29 17.57 6.78
CA GLY A 190 -11.97 17.19 8.01
C GLY A 190 -11.03 17.20 9.19
N VAL A 191 -9.99 16.36 9.19
CA VAL A 191 -9.09 16.19 10.33
C VAL A 191 -8.27 17.45 10.57
N MET A 192 -7.65 17.99 9.52
CA MET A 192 -6.76 19.14 9.66
C MET A 192 -7.41 20.38 10.26
N ALA A 193 -8.69 20.63 9.97
CA ALA A 193 -9.40 21.79 10.50
C ALA A 193 -9.36 21.83 12.04
N PHE A 194 -9.31 20.65 12.67
CA PHE A 194 -9.19 20.56 14.11
C PHE A 194 -7.74 20.57 14.60
N VAL A 195 -6.83 19.95 13.83
CA VAL A 195 -5.40 19.82 14.15
C VAL A 195 -4.67 21.17 14.09
N ALA A 196 -4.97 21.99 13.08
CA ALA A 196 -4.25 23.24 12.80
C ALA A 196 -4.32 24.29 13.92
N ALA A 197 -5.32 24.21 14.81
CA ALA A 197 -5.46 25.15 15.90
C ALA A 197 -4.60 24.82 17.14
N LYS A 198 -3.90 23.68 17.15
CA LYS A 198 -3.28 23.12 18.36
C LYS A 198 -1.83 22.67 18.22
N ILE A 199 -1.29 22.66 17.02
CA ILE A 199 0.05 22.15 16.76
C ILE A 199 0.99 23.30 16.50
N ASP A 200 2.11 23.30 17.23
CA ASP A 200 3.22 24.22 17.00
C ASP A 200 4.39 23.51 16.26
N GLU A 201 5.46 24.27 16.00
CA GLU A 201 6.67 23.75 15.35
C GLU A 201 7.34 22.64 16.17
N LYS A 202 7.34 22.75 17.49
CA LYS A 202 7.95 21.76 18.38
C LYS A 202 7.21 20.43 18.30
N ASP A 203 5.88 20.46 18.34
CA ASP A 203 5.04 19.27 18.16
C ASP A 203 5.31 18.61 16.80
N THR A 204 5.46 19.43 15.75
CA THR A 204 5.73 18.94 14.39
C THR A 204 7.10 18.25 14.30
N LEU A 205 8.15 18.81 14.94
CA LEU A 205 9.46 18.18 15.02
C LEU A 205 9.43 16.86 15.80
N GLU A 206 8.76 16.84 16.95
CA GLU A 206 8.57 15.60 17.73
C GLU A 206 7.87 14.53 16.90
N TYR A 207 6.87 14.92 16.12
CA TYR A 207 6.18 14.03 15.21
C TYR A 207 7.10 13.43 14.15
N TYR A 208 7.92 14.26 13.48
CA TYR A 208 8.85 13.77 12.47
C TYR A 208 9.89 12.81 13.02
N GLU A 209 10.39 13.01 14.24
CA GLU A 209 11.27 12.06 14.91
C GLU A 209 10.60 10.69 15.12
N ARG A 210 9.31 10.68 15.49
CA ARG A 210 8.54 9.43 15.65
C ARG A 210 8.26 8.77 14.31
N MET A 211 7.91 9.55 13.29
CA MET A 211 7.72 9.05 11.93
C MET A 211 9.00 8.42 11.38
N GLN A 212 10.16 9.04 11.61
CA GLN A 212 11.44 8.47 11.20
C GLN A 212 11.70 7.12 11.89
N LYS A 213 11.43 7.01 13.20
CA LYS A 213 11.55 5.75 13.94
C LYS A 213 10.59 4.68 13.41
N PHE A 214 9.37 5.07 13.04
CA PHE A 214 8.41 4.17 12.40
C PHE A 214 8.95 3.64 11.06
N ILE A 215 9.42 4.53 10.18
CA ILE A 215 9.96 4.15 8.87
C ILE A 215 11.14 3.19 9.02
N VAL A 216 12.07 3.45 9.95
CA VAL A 216 13.23 2.58 10.20
C VAL A 216 12.83 1.21 10.73
N ALA A 217 11.69 1.11 11.44
CA ALA A 217 11.19 -0.13 12.01
C ALA A 217 10.27 -0.93 11.07
N ALA A 218 9.88 -0.37 9.92
CA ALA A 218 9.03 -1.04 8.94
C ALA A 218 9.77 -2.21 8.26
N ASP A 219 9.02 -3.16 7.71
CA ASP A 219 9.59 -4.31 6.98
C ASP A 219 10.32 -3.87 5.70
N TYR A 220 9.91 -2.74 5.13
CA TYR A 220 10.45 -2.16 3.89
C TYR A 220 10.85 -0.68 4.07
N PRO A 221 11.86 -0.39 4.91
CA PRO A 221 12.16 0.97 5.34
C PRO A 221 12.57 1.88 4.19
N LEU A 222 13.29 1.34 3.20
CA LEU A 222 13.75 2.10 2.03
C LEU A 222 12.59 2.45 1.09
N GLN A 223 11.71 1.49 0.80
CA GLN A 223 10.56 1.67 -0.08
C GLN A 223 9.58 2.66 0.53
N LEU A 224 9.28 2.50 1.81
CA LEU A 224 8.40 3.39 2.55
C LEU A 224 8.98 4.81 2.65
N PHE A 225 10.29 4.93 2.87
CA PHE A 225 10.97 6.22 2.84
C PHE A 225 10.86 6.89 1.46
N ILE A 226 11.16 6.17 0.38
CA ILE A 226 11.05 6.71 -0.99
C ILE A 226 9.60 7.12 -1.28
N PHE A 227 8.65 6.27 -0.95
CA PHE A 227 7.22 6.55 -1.11
C PHE A 227 6.82 7.86 -0.41
N PHE A 228 7.25 8.03 0.84
CA PHE A 228 6.98 9.25 1.62
C PHE A 228 7.77 10.48 1.16
N THR A 229 8.96 10.33 0.59
CA THR A 229 9.87 11.47 0.36
C THR A 229 10.13 11.78 -1.10
N ARG A 230 9.65 10.98 -2.06
CA ARG A 230 9.86 11.19 -3.50
C ARG A 230 9.42 12.57 -3.99
N HIS A 231 8.43 13.17 -3.34
CA HIS A 231 7.85 14.46 -3.70
C HIS A 231 8.47 15.64 -2.94
N VAL A 232 9.42 15.34 -2.07
CA VAL A 232 10.04 16.22 -1.11
C VAL A 232 11.48 16.46 -1.55
N LYS A 233 11.88 17.72 -1.74
CA LYS A 233 13.30 18.05 -1.91
C LYS A 233 13.99 17.91 -0.57
N MET A 234 14.53 16.73 -0.26
CA MET A 234 15.12 16.39 1.04
C MET A 234 15.97 17.49 1.72
N SER A 235 16.69 18.32 0.95
CA SER A 235 17.42 19.51 1.42
C SER A 235 16.58 20.49 2.24
N ASP A 236 15.29 20.62 1.94
CA ASP A 236 14.43 21.65 2.52
C ASP A 236 13.76 21.18 3.84
N TYR A 237 13.88 19.90 4.20
CA TYR A 237 13.01 19.24 5.18
C TYR A 237 13.77 18.61 6.33
N PHE A 238 14.98 18.18 6.04
CA PHE A 238 15.86 17.55 7.00
C PHE A 238 17.11 18.38 7.24
N PRO A 239 17.09 19.72 7.35
CA PRO A 239 18.32 20.48 7.56
C PRO A 239 18.98 20.14 8.90
N ALA A 240 18.21 19.67 9.89
CA ALA A 240 18.76 19.14 11.14
C ALA A 240 19.38 17.74 10.98
N PHE A 241 18.78 16.87 10.16
CA PHE A 241 19.33 15.54 9.90
C PHE A 241 20.51 15.60 8.92
N ILE A 242 20.46 16.42 7.87
CA ILE A 242 21.59 16.75 7.00
C ILE A 242 22.71 17.37 7.84
N ARG A 243 22.44 18.36 8.70
CA ARG A 243 23.46 18.88 9.62
C ARG A 243 23.98 17.83 10.58
N ALA A 244 23.14 16.99 11.16
CA ALA A 244 23.60 15.91 12.05
C ALA A 244 24.47 14.87 11.31
N CYS A 245 24.12 14.54 10.06
CA CYS A 245 24.94 13.70 9.19
C CYS A 245 26.25 14.37 8.76
N GLU A 246 26.25 15.69 8.54
CA GLU A 246 27.44 16.49 8.23
C GLU A 246 28.36 16.67 9.44
N GLU A 247 27.78 16.84 10.64
CA GLU A 247 28.49 17.06 11.91
C GLU A 247 29.03 15.74 12.48
N ASN A 248 28.30 14.63 12.36
CA ASN A 248 28.69 13.30 12.87
C ASN A 248 28.53 12.18 11.81
N PRO A 249 29.29 12.23 10.70
CA PRO A 249 29.11 11.31 9.57
C PRO A 249 29.36 9.84 9.90
N LYS A 250 30.15 9.53 10.94
CA LYS A 250 30.41 8.14 11.37
C LYS A 250 29.25 7.52 12.14
N GLU A 251 28.52 8.32 12.91
CA GLU A 251 27.39 7.87 13.73
C GLU A 251 26.14 7.67 12.87
N HIS A 252 26.01 8.47 11.81
CA HIS A 252 24.90 8.42 10.86
C HIS A 252 25.29 7.87 9.49
N GLN A 253 26.41 7.14 9.38
CA GLN A 253 26.99 6.68 8.12
C GLN A 253 26.00 5.88 7.28
N GLU A 254 25.23 4.98 7.90
CA GLU A 254 24.27 4.11 7.23
C GLU A 254 23.07 4.90 6.70
N ALA A 255 22.48 5.77 7.54
CA ALA A 255 21.40 6.67 7.14
C ALA A 255 21.84 7.67 6.06
N TRP A 256 23.07 8.20 6.14
CA TRP A 256 23.65 9.08 5.12
C TRP A 256 23.94 8.35 3.81
N THR A 257 24.37 7.08 3.88
CA THR A 257 24.59 6.25 2.70
C THR A 257 23.27 5.97 1.99
N HIS A 258 22.22 5.60 2.74
CA HIS A 258 20.88 5.42 2.18
C HIS A 258 20.32 6.74 1.62
N PHE A 259 20.48 7.86 2.35
CA PHE A 259 20.08 9.18 1.88
C PHE A 259 20.74 9.56 0.55
N ASN A 260 22.05 9.35 0.42
CA ASN A 260 22.78 9.66 -0.81
C ASN A 260 22.40 8.72 -1.96
N GLN A 261 22.21 7.43 -1.69
CA GLN A 261 21.73 6.48 -2.70
C GLN A 261 20.35 6.88 -3.23
N ILE A 262 19.44 7.26 -2.33
CA ILE A 262 18.09 7.71 -2.69
C ILE A 262 18.15 9.05 -3.45
N SER A 263 18.91 10.03 -2.96
CA SER A 263 19.10 11.31 -3.66
C SER A 263 19.71 11.12 -5.05
N THR A 264 20.62 10.16 -5.21
CA THR A 264 21.19 9.80 -6.51
C THR A 264 20.13 9.19 -7.42
N ILE A 265 19.37 8.20 -6.95
CA ILE A 265 18.27 7.58 -7.71
C ILE A 265 17.20 8.61 -8.10
N LEU A 266 16.83 9.50 -7.17
CA LEU A 266 15.82 10.55 -7.41
C LEU A 266 16.34 11.60 -8.41
N SER A 267 17.60 12.02 -8.32
CA SER A 267 18.20 12.95 -9.29
C SER A 267 18.35 12.36 -10.69
N GLU A 268 18.72 11.07 -10.79
CA GLU A 268 18.77 10.34 -12.06
C GLU A 268 17.37 10.13 -12.66
N SER A 269 16.36 9.86 -11.83
CA SER A 269 14.98 9.67 -12.31
C SER A 269 14.33 11.00 -12.75
N THR A 270 14.57 12.10 -12.04
CA THR A 270 14.00 13.43 -12.39
C THR A 270 14.66 14.06 -13.61
N GLN A 271 15.94 13.81 -13.87
CA GLN A 271 16.60 14.24 -15.12
C GLN A 271 16.03 13.51 -16.36
N ASN A 272 15.47 12.31 -16.20
CA ASN A 272 14.86 11.54 -17.29
C ASN A 272 13.37 11.87 -17.54
N VAL A 273 12.73 12.69 -16.69
CA VAL A 273 11.32 13.10 -16.87
C VAL A 273 11.20 14.44 -17.63
N ALA A 274 12.31 15.15 -17.86
CA ALA A 274 12.36 16.41 -18.60
C ALA A 274 12.63 16.25 -20.11
N LEU A 275 12.27 15.11 -20.72
CA LEU A 275 12.40 14.91 -22.16
C LEU A 275 11.01 14.95 -22.81
N ASP A 276 10.80 15.98 -23.63
CA ASP A 276 9.85 15.92 -24.75
C ASP A 276 10.11 14.59 -25.48
N LEU A 277 9.16 13.67 -25.39
CA LEU A 277 9.26 12.37 -26.06
C LEU A 277 9.23 12.61 -27.58
N PRO A 278 10.28 12.26 -28.33
CA PRO A 278 10.21 12.26 -29.78
C PRO A 278 9.20 11.19 -30.22
N GLU A 279 8.39 11.49 -31.24
CA GLU A 279 7.34 10.60 -31.77
C GLU A 279 7.86 9.23 -32.27
N ASP A 280 9.17 9.09 -32.44
CA ASP A 280 9.80 7.85 -32.91
C ASP A 280 11.00 7.47 -32.04
N LEU A 281 10.85 6.46 -31.16
CA LEU A 281 12.01 5.70 -30.68
C LEU A 281 11.69 4.23 -30.32
N PRO A 282 12.56 3.26 -30.69
CA PRO A 282 12.33 1.83 -30.50
C PRO A 282 12.82 1.32 -29.12
N GLN A 283 12.11 0.30 -28.61
CA GLN A 283 12.44 -0.62 -27.50
C GLN A 283 13.51 -0.20 -26.48
N ILE A 284 13.07 0.48 -25.42
CA ILE A 284 13.79 0.60 -24.15
C ILE A 284 13.46 -0.64 -23.29
N THR A 285 14.24 -1.73 -23.42
CA THR A 285 14.00 -2.99 -22.66
C THR A 285 15.16 -3.44 -21.76
N LYS A 286 16.16 -2.58 -21.47
CA LYS A 286 17.34 -3.01 -20.68
C LYS A 286 17.48 -2.40 -19.28
N SER A 287 16.97 -1.20 -19.00
CA SER A 287 17.19 -0.55 -17.69
C SER A 287 16.11 -0.89 -16.66
N ALA A 288 14.86 -1.14 -17.07
CA ALA A 288 13.78 -1.58 -16.18
C ALA A 288 14.01 -3.01 -15.60
N LYS A 289 14.80 -3.86 -16.29
CA LYS A 289 15.10 -5.24 -15.86
C LYS A 289 15.85 -5.36 -14.53
N ARG A 290 16.45 -4.27 -14.01
CA ARG A 290 17.22 -4.32 -12.76
C ARG A 290 16.39 -4.06 -11.50
N LEU A 291 15.19 -3.50 -11.62
CA LEU A 291 14.33 -3.17 -10.47
C LEU A 291 12.99 -3.91 -10.46
N SER A 292 12.66 -4.68 -11.50
CA SER A 292 11.36 -5.36 -11.63
C SER A 292 11.47 -6.89 -11.76
N ASN A 293 12.22 -7.56 -10.88
CA ASN A 293 12.14 -9.04 -10.79
C ASN A 293 11.59 -9.54 -9.44
N PRO A 294 10.31 -9.27 -9.12
CA PRO A 294 9.62 -9.88 -7.98
C PRO A 294 9.51 -11.41 -8.11
N LEU A 295 9.62 -11.96 -9.33
CA LEU A 295 9.58 -13.41 -9.57
C LEU A 295 10.81 -14.18 -9.08
N ALA A 296 11.95 -13.51 -8.82
CA ALA A 296 13.10 -14.16 -8.20
C ALA A 296 12.82 -14.56 -6.73
N PHE A 297 11.96 -13.81 -6.05
CA PHE A 297 11.62 -14.03 -4.64
C PHE A 297 10.56 -15.12 -4.45
N LEU A 298 9.55 -15.18 -5.34
CA LEU A 298 8.54 -16.26 -5.33
C LEU A 298 9.11 -17.65 -5.61
N ARG A 299 10.31 -17.78 -6.21
CA ARG A 299 11.02 -19.06 -6.32
C ARG A 299 11.68 -19.48 -5.00
N GLY A 300 12.23 -18.55 -4.22
CA GLY A 300 12.88 -18.84 -2.94
C GLY A 300 11.91 -19.39 -1.89
N SER A 301 10.70 -18.83 -1.81
CA SER A 301 9.65 -19.27 -0.88
C SER A 301 9.17 -20.71 -1.13
N LYS A 302 9.03 -21.12 -2.41
CA LYS A 302 8.57 -22.47 -2.76
C LYS A 302 9.66 -23.54 -2.59
N ASP A 303 10.93 -23.18 -2.78
CA ASP A 303 12.04 -24.11 -2.57
C ASP A 303 12.28 -24.38 -1.08
N GLU A 304 12.11 -23.38 -0.20
CA GLU A 304 12.13 -23.57 1.26
C GLU A 304 11.01 -24.49 1.78
N GLU A 305 9.79 -24.37 1.25
CA GLU A 305 8.69 -25.28 1.63
C GLU A 305 8.94 -26.72 1.16
N ARG A 306 9.61 -26.88 0.01
CA ARG A 306 9.98 -28.19 -0.55
C ARG A 306 11.08 -28.86 0.27
N GLU A 307 12.04 -28.08 0.75
CA GLU A 307 13.12 -28.54 1.61
C GLU A 307 12.61 -28.94 3.01
N LYS A 308 11.70 -28.15 3.60
CA LYS A 308 11.02 -28.49 4.87
C LYS A 308 10.15 -29.76 4.78
N ARG A 309 9.55 -30.06 3.62
CA ARG A 309 8.82 -31.33 3.39
C ARG A 309 9.73 -32.55 3.21
N ASN A 310 10.92 -32.37 2.62
CA ASN A 310 11.86 -33.47 2.44
C ASN A 310 12.57 -33.85 3.76
N VAL A 311 12.84 -32.89 4.64
CA VAL A 311 13.42 -33.15 5.98
C VAL A 311 12.45 -33.92 6.89
N ARG A 312 11.12 -33.73 6.74
CA ARG A 312 10.12 -34.51 7.50
C ARG A 312 9.92 -35.94 7.01
N ARG A 313 10.38 -36.28 5.80
CA ARG A 313 10.28 -37.65 5.26
C ARG A 313 11.52 -38.50 5.54
N SER A 314 12.65 -37.91 5.93
CA SER A 314 13.90 -38.63 6.18
C SER A 314 14.15 -39.03 7.64
N SER A 315 13.33 -38.61 8.60
CA SER A 315 13.53 -38.90 10.04
C SER A 315 12.74 -40.10 10.60
N GLY A 316 12.10 -40.91 9.76
CA GLY A 316 11.33 -42.09 10.19
C GLY A 316 11.89 -43.41 9.65
N SER A 317 13.01 -43.91 10.20
CA SER A 317 13.47 -45.28 9.90
C SER A 317 14.43 -45.86 10.95
N SER A 318 13.93 -46.88 11.68
CA SER A 318 14.66 -47.96 12.39
C SER A 318 15.47 -47.54 13.63
N SER A 319 15.61 -48.28 14.74
CA SER A 319 15.33 -49.66 15.20
C SER A 319 15.44 -49.60 16.76
N GLY A 320 14.96 -50.49 17.63
CA GLY A 320 14.71 -51.92 17.55
C GLY A 320 14.22 -52.49 18.90
N LYS A 321 13.38 -53.54 18.81
CA LYS A 321 13.18 -54.74 19.66
C LYS A 321 13.47 -54.70 21.19
N ALA A 322 12.50 -55.07 22.02
CA ALA A 322 12.25 -56.46 22.51
C ALA A 322 11.50 -56.54 23.87
N ASN A 323 10.58 -57.52 23.96
CA ASN A 323 10.15 -58.32 25.12
C ASN A 323 9.17 -57.81 26.19
N GLY A 324 8.21 -58.69 26.54
CA GLY A 324 7.52 -58.75 27.85
C GLY A 324 6.00 -58.57 27.80
N VAL A 325 5.18 -59.59 27.52
CA VAL A 325 4.55 -60.54 28.47
C VAL A 325 3.45 -59.94 29.37
N LYS A 326 2.21 -60.48 29.21
CA LYS A 326 1.05 -60.54 30.14
C LYS A 326 0.45 -59.18 30.59
N GLY A 327 -0.85 -58.96 30.68
CA GLY A 327 -2.03 -59.79 30.55
C GLY A 327 -3.23 -59.06 31.19
N TRP A 328 -4.43 -59.56 30.90
CA TRP A 328 -5.67 -59.45 31.70
C TRP A 328 -6.42 -58.12 31.82
N ARG A 329 -7.69 -58.21 31.34
CA ARG A 329 -8.97 -57.83 32.02
C ARG A 329 -9.17 -56.33 32.35
N ARG A 330 -10.36 -55.71 32.29
CA ARG A 330 -11.75 -56.15 32.13
C ARG A 330 -12.63 -54.90 31.96
N SER A 331 -13.72 -55.06 31.18
CA SER A 331 -15.09 -54.53 31.37
C SER A 331 -15.37 -53.03 31.53
N ALA A 332 -16.15 -52.55 30.55
CA ALA A 332 -17.36 -51.73 30.61
C ALA A 332 -18.04 -51.46 31.97
N SER A 333 -18.54 -50.22 32.13
CA SER A 333 -19.90 -49.88 32.60
C SER A 333 -20.02 -48.34 32.61
N LYS A 334 -20.81 -47.68 31.73
CA LYS A 334 -22.25 -47.39 31.80
C LYS A 334 -22.70 -46.49 32.97
N LYS A 335 -23.51 -45.48 32.58
CA LYS A 335 -24.44 -44.60 33.34
C LYS A 335 -23.79 -43.38 34.01
N SER A 336 -24.40 -42.21 34.06
CA SER A 336 -25.68 -41.67 33.55
C SER A 336 -25.69 -40.16 33.85
N ALA A 337 -26.29 -39.39 32.94
CA ALA A 337 -27.16 -38.24 33.17
C ALA A 337 -26.91 -37.31 34.37
N VAL A 338 -26.69 -36.01 34.12
CA VAL A 338 -27.75 -34.97 34.04
C VAL A 338 -27.39 -34.03 32.91
#